data_AF-A0A6J0VJG4-F1
#
_entry.id   AF-A0A6J0VJG4-F1
#
_cell.length_a   1.000
_cell.length_b   1.000
_cell.length_c   1.000
_cell.angle_alpha   90.00
_cell.angle_beta   90.00
_cell.angle_gamma   90.00
#
_symmetry.space_group_name_H-M   'P 1'
#
loop_
_entity.id
_entity.type
_entity.pdbx_description
1 polymer ?
#
loop_
_entity_poly.entity_id
_entity_poly.type
_entity_poly.pdbx_seq_one_letter_code
_entity_poly.pdbx_strand_id
1 'polypeptide(L)'
;MACEDYKKIKSPVKMAEMAKKIYEEFIQAEAPKEVNIDHFTKEITVKNLVEPSTSSFDVAQKRVHALMEKDSLPRFVRSEFYQEFIK
;
A
#
# COMPACT_ATOMS: atom_id res chain seq x y z
N MET A 1 5.02 3.83 0.87
CA MET A 1 6.39 3.45 1.29
C MET A 1 6.47 1.99 1.71
N ALA A 2 5.60 1.50 2.61
CA ALA A 2 5.65 0.13 3.11
C ALA A 2 5.83 -0.97 2.04
N CYS A 3 5.09 -0.90 0.92
CA CYS A 3 5.24 -1.86 -0.18
C CYS A 3 6.61 -1.78 -0.89
N GLU A 4 7.18 -0.59 -1.03
CA GLU A 4 8.51 -0.41 -1.65
C GLU A 4 9.64 -0.92 -0.75
N ASP A 5 9.50 -0.78 0.57
CA ASP A 5 10.48 -1.34 1.50
C ASP A 5 10.34 -2.86 1.60
N TYR A 6 9.11 -3.37 1.55
CA TYR A 6 8.83 -4.80 1.50
C TYR A 6 9.48 -5.48 0.28
N LYS A 7 9.41 -4.86 -0.91
CA LYS A 7 10.04 -5.38 -2.13
C LYS A 7 11.57 -5.54 -2.04
N LYS A 8 12.23 -4.82 -1.14
CA LYS A 8 13.69 -4.89 -0.94
C LYS A 8 14.10 -6.07 -0.04
N ILE A 9 13.16 -6.72 0.63
CA ILE A 9 13.43 -7.81 1.57
C ILE A 9 13.78 -9.09 0.79
N LYS A 10 14.95 -9.66 1.10
CA LYS A 10 15.43 -10.93 0.51
C LYS A 10 15.27 -12.14 1.43
N SER A 11 15.15 -11.92 2.74
CA SER A 11 15.01 -13.00 3.72
C SER A 11 13.54 -13.45 3.79
N PRO A 12 13.24 -14.75 3.58
CA PRO A 12 11.87 -15.26 3.66
C PRO A 12 11.21 -15.01 5.02
N VAL A 13 11.96 -15.17 6.12
CA VAL A 13 11.46 -14.94 7.48
C VAL A 13 11.05 -13.47 7.67
N LYS A 14 11.95 -12.53 7.34
CA LYS A 14 11.65 -11.09 7.42
C LYS A 14 10.51 -10.68 6.48
N MET A 15 10.39 -11.35 5.34
CA MET A 15 9.31 -11.10 4.39
C MET A 15 7.97 -11.49 5.01
N ALA A 16 7.86 -12.68 5.59
CA ALA A 16 6.64 -13.11 6.27
C ALA A 16 6.26 -12.18 7.44
N GLU A 17 7.23 -11.78 8.26
CA GLU A 17 7.02 -10.83 9.36
C GLU A 17 6.50 -9.46 8.86
N MET A 18 7.15 -8.91 7.83
CA MET A 18 6.74 -7.61 7.27
C MET A 18 5.41 -7.70 6.52
N ALA A 19 5.15 -8.80 5.82
CA ALA A 19 3.88 -9.08 5.17
C ALA A 19 2.72 -9.03 6.17
N LYS A 20 2.88 -9.71 7.31
CA LYS A 20 1.91 -9.67 8.41
C LYS A 20 1.71 -8.25 8.93
N LYS A 21 2.79 -7.51 9.19
CA LYS A 21 2.70 -6.13 9.68
C LYS A 21 1.95 -5.21 8.72
N ILE A 22 2.25 -5.29 7.41
CA ILE A 22 1.56 -4.49 6.39
C ILE A 22 0.08 -4.85 6.34
N TYR A 23 -0.25 -6.14 6.45
CA TYR A 23 -1.64 -6.59 6.48
C TYR A 23 -2.40 -6.00 7.67
N GLU A 24 -1.87 -6.14 8.89
CA GLU A 24 -2.50 -5.66 10.13
C GLU A 24 -2.61 -4.13 10.19
N GLU A 25 -1.66 -3.39 9.59
CA GLU A 25 -1.64 -1.93 9.64
C GLU A 25 -2.52 -1.30 8.55
N PHE A 26 -2.59 -1.89 7.35
CA PHE A 26 -3.19 -1.24 6.17
C PHE A 26 -4.30 -2.03 5.47
N ILE A 27 -4.38 -3.36 5.58
CA ILE A 27 -5.28 -4.19 4.74
C ILE A 27 -6.41 -4.83 5.53
N GLN A 28 -6.16 -5.26 6.77
CA GLN A 28 -7.16 -5.90 7.62
C GLN A 28 -8.37 -4.97 7.81
N ALA A 29 -9.56 -5.56 7.92
CA ALA A 29 -10.74 -4.77 8.27
C ALA A 29 -10.52 -4.11 9.62
N GLU A 30 -10.85 -2.82 9.71
CA GLU A 30 -10.66 -2.02 10.94
C GLU A 30 -9.18 -1.80 11.32
N ALA A 31 -8.26 -2.02 10.37
CA ALA A 31 -6.86 -1.67 10.56
C ALA A 31 -6.70 -0.17 10.87
N PRO A 32 -5.74 0.22 11.74
CA PRO A 32 -5.57 1.62 12.15
C PRO A 32 -5.30 2.58 11.00
N LYS A 33 -4.78 2.08 9.87
CA LYS A 33 -4.56 2.83 8.64
C LYS A 33 -5.15 2.10 7.44
N GLU A 34 -6.32 1.47 7.61
CA GLU A 34 -6.99 0.72 6.53
C GLU A 34 -7.08 1.56 5.25
N VAL A 35 -6.55 1.02 4.15
CA VAL A 35 -6.59 1.70 2.85
C VAL A 35 -7.88 1.36 2.10
N ASN A 36 -8.40 2.34 1.36
CA ASN A 36 -9.61 2.15 0.56
C ASN A 36 -9.30 1.33 -0.72
N ILE A 37 -9.49 0.01 -0.64
CA ILE A 37 -9.37 -0.93 -1.76
C ILE A 37 -10.62 -1.83 -1.86
N ASP A 38 -10.95 -2.27 -3.07
CA ASP A 38 -12.10 -3.14 -3.30
C ASP A 38 -11.92 -4.55 -2.71
N HIS A 39 -13.04 -5.23 -2.46
CA HIS A 39 -13.08 -6.57 -1.86
C HIS A 39 -12.21 -7.58 -2.63
N PHE A 40 -12.27 -7.55 -3.97
CA PHE A 40 -11.51 -8.46 -4.82
C PHE A 40 -9.99 -8.27 -4.65
N THR A 41 -9.53 -7.03 -4.60
CA THR A 41 -8.13 -6.69 -4.37
C THR A 41 -7.69 -7.15 -2.98
N LYS A 42 -8.51 -6.94 -1.95
CA LYS A 42 -8.23 -7.41 -0.57
C LYS A 42 -8.10 -8.94 -0.52
N GLU A 43 -8.99 -9.66 -1.19
CA GLU A 43 -8.97 -11.13 -1.24
C GLU A 43 -7.71 -11.66 -1.95
N ILE A 44 -7.32 -11.08 -3.08
CA ILE A 44 -6.08 -11.43 -3.78
C ILE A 44 -4.87 -11.18 -2.89
N THR A 45 -4.81 -10.02 -2.21
CA THR A 45 -3.73 -9.72 -1.29
C THR A 45 -3.65 -10.79 -0.20
N VAL A 46 -4.76 -11.14 0.46
CA VAL A 46 -4.79 -12.19 1.50
C VAL A 46 -4.27 -13.53 0.96
N LYS A 47 -4.69 -13.96 -0.24
CA LYS A 47 -4.19 -15.19 -0.87
C LYS A 47 -2.67 -15.15 -1.11
N ASN A 48 -2.14 -14.01 -1.54
CA ASN A 48 -0.71 -13.82 -1.77
C ASN A 48 0.14 -13.79 -0.49
N LEU A 49 -0.48 -13.73 0.70
CA LEU A 49 0.23 -13.78 1.98
C LEU A 49 0.40 -15.21 2.51
N VAL A 50 -0.25 -16.20 1.88
CA VAL A 50 -0.01 -17.63 2.20
C VAL A 50 1.42 -18.03 1.84
N GLU A 51 1.89 -17.57 0.67
CA GLU A 51 3.28 -17.68 0.25
C GLU A 51 3.77 -16.28 -0.16
N PRO A 52 4.28 -15.50 0.81
CA PRO A 52 4.72 -14.14 0.55
C PRO A 52 5.85 -14.09 -0.48
N SER A 53 5.72 -13.16 -1.43
CA SER A 53 6.71 -12.84 -2.44
C SER A 53 6.83 -11.32 -2.56
N THR A 54 7.80 -10.82 -3.32
CA THR A 54 7.98 -9.37 -3.54
C THR A 54 6.76 -8.70 -4.18
N SER A 55 5.92 -9.45 -4.91
CA SER A 55 4.72 -8.96 -5.58
C SER A 55 3.44 -9.10 -4.77
N SER A 56 3.48 -9.62 -3.53
CA SER A 56 2.27 -9.91 -2.73
C SER A 56 1.33 -8.72 -2.56
N PHE A 57 1.86 -7.50 -2.58
CA PHE A 57 1.09 -6.26 -2.44
C PHE A 57 0.92 -5.46 -3.74
N ASP A 58 1.38 -5.94 -4.90
CA ASP A 58 1.41 -5.14 -6.13
C ASP A 58 0.03 -4.66 -6.58
N VAL A 59 -0.98 -5.53 -6.50
CA VAL A 59 -2.35 -5.16 -6.91
C VAL A 59 -2.92 -4.11 -5.96
N ALA A 60 -2.80 -4.32 -4.65
CA ALA A 60 -3.24 -3.36 -3.63
C ALA A 60 -2.51 -2.01 -3.78
N GLN A 61 -1.20 -2.03 -3.95
CA GLN A 61 -0.39 -0.83 -4.13
C GLN A 61 -0.81 -0.06 -5.38
N LYS A 62 -1.05 -0.75 -6.51
CA LYS A 62 -1.53 -0.12 -7.75
C LYS A 62 -2.91 0.54 -7.56
N ARG A 63 -3.83 -0.11 -6.83
CA ARG A 63 -5.15 0.47 -6.54
C ARG A 63 -5.05 1.72 -5.68
N VAL A 64 -4.25 1.67 -4.61
CA VAL A 64 -4.03 2.85 -3.75
C VAL A 64 -3.35 3.97 -4.53
N HIS A 65 -2.37 3.67 -5.37
CA HIS A 65 -1.70 4.66 -6.22
C HIS A 65 -2.69 5.37 -7.16
N ALA A 66 -3.50 4.59 -7.89
CA ALA A 66 -4.51 5.14 -8.79
C ALA A 66 -5.55 6.01 -8.04
N LEU A 67 -5.92 5.64 -6.81
CA LEU A 67 -6.80 6.43 -5.98
C LEU A 67 -6.15 7.77 -5.59
N MET A 68 -4.89 7.74 -5.17
CA MET A 68 -4.13 8.96 -4.86
C MET A 68 -3.98 9.86 -6.08
N GLU A 69 -3.66 9.31 -7.26
CA GLU A 69 -3.55 10.08 -8.50
C GLU A 69 -4.87 10.76 -8.90
N LYS A 70 -6.00 10.09 -8.64
CA LYS A 70 -7.32 10.61 -9.01
C LYS A 70 -7.85 11.67 -8.04
N ASP A 71 -7.52 11.57 -6.75
CA ASP A 71 -8.13 12.41 -5.72
C ASP A 71 -7.11 13.24 -4.92
N SER A 72 -6.13 12.59 -4.28
CA SER A 72 -5.16 13.27 -3.41
C SER A 72 -4.20 14.18 -4.19
N LEU A 73 -3.69 13.72 -5.33
CA LEU A 73 -2.67 14.43 -6.11
C LEU A 73 -3.20 15.75 -6.70
N PRO A 74 -4.38 15.82 -7.35
CA PRO A 74 -4.93 17.09 -7.84
C PRO A 74 -5.19 18.09 -6.71
N ARG A 75 -5.58 17.61 -5.51
CA ARG A 75 -5.74 18.44 -4.32
C ARG A 75 -4.40 18.95 -3.80
N PHE A 76 -3.38 18.09 -3.75
CA PHE A 76 -2.02 18.46 -3.36
C PHE A 76 -1.42 19.53 -4.27
N VAL A 77 -1.53 19.38 -5.60
CA VAL A 77 -1.01 20.36 -6.57
C VAL A 77 -1.65 21.74 -6.40
N ARG A 78 -2.91 21.81 -5.96
CA ARG A 78 -3.59 23.09 -5.65
C ARG A 78 -3.34 23.61 -4.24
N SER A 79 -2.74 22.81 -3.36
CA SER A 79 -2.53 23.19 -1.96
C SER A 79 -1.39 24.18 -1.81
N GLU A 80 -1.44 24.98 -0.74
CA GLU A 80 -0.39 25.95 -0.40
C GLU A 80 0.99 25.30 -0.31
N PHE A 81 1.09 24.08 0.22
CA PHE A 81 2.33 23.31 0.30
C PHE A 81 3.04 23.19 -1.06
N TYR A 82 2.29 22.87 -2.11
CA TYR A 82 2.87 22.74 -3.45
C TYR A 82 3.11 24.10 -4.10
N GLN A 83 2.19 25.05 -3.90
CA GLN A 83 2.29 26.40 -4.47
C GLN A 83 3.46 27.20 -3.88
N GLU A 84 3.81 27.01 -2.61
CA GLU A 84 5.00 27.60 -1.99
C GLU A 84 6.29 26.96 -2.48
N PHE A 85 6.27 25.65 -2.77
CA PHE A 85 7.46 24.95 -3.27
C PHE A 85 7.87 25.37 -4.68
N ILE A 86 6.91 25.77 -5.52
CA ILE A 86 7.17 26.21 -6.90
C ILE A 86 7.42 27.71 -7.06
N LYS A 87 7.43 28.47 -5.95
CA LYS A 87 7.81 29.89 -5.93
C LYS A 87 9.32 30.04 -5.80
#